data_AF-A0A2S3QUU6-F1
#
_entry.id   AF-A0A2S3QUU6-F1
#
_cell.length_a   1.000
_cell.length_b   1.000
_cell.length_c   1.000
_cell.angle_alpha   90.00
_cell.angle_beta   90.00
_cell.angle_gamma   90.00
#
_symmetry.space_group_name_H-M   'P 1'
#
loop_
_entity.id
_entity.type
_entity.pdbx_description
1 polymer ?
#
loop_
_entity_poly.entity_id
_entity_poly.type
_entity_poly.pdbx_seq_one_letter_code
_entity_poly.pdbx_strand_id
1 'polypeptide(L)'
;NLHFVPVKSVEQQDLKAIRSVRKRLEENRTALANQIRGLAAEYGVVFPLSIKALRSHLPLALEDAENALSPVMRNLLQTLYCDFVSLSEEIDEMTQSVTMLSQQNPKYEAIRNIPGFGPILTAALISEVGAGNQFQNGRQFSAWCGLVPKQNSTGGKSSLGSLSKNGNRELRALLIHGARAVVR
;
A
#
# COMPACT_ATOMS: atom_id res chain seq x y z
N ASN A 1 1.09 17.01 25.22
CA ASN A 1 1.47 17.86 24.07
C ASN A 1 0.53 17.61 22.91
N LEU A 2 -0.34 18.58 22.64
CA LEU A 2 -1.11 18.65 21.39
C LEU A 2 -0.14 19.10 20.29
N HIS A 3 0.25 18.16 19.41
CA HIS A 3 0.96 18.52 18.19
C HIS A 3 -0.08 19.07 17.21
N PHE A 4 -0.04 20.38 16.95
CA PHE A 4 -0.91 20.98 15.93
C PHE A 4 -0.60 20.35 14.57
N VAL A 5 -1.64 19.83 13.93
CA VAL A 5 -1.55 19.32 12.57
C VAL A 5 -1.62 20.54 11.64
N PRO A 6 -0.56 20.85 10.88
CA PRO A 6 -0.62 21.97 9.95
C PRO A 6 -1.71 21.72 8.90
N VAL A 7 -2.38 22.79 8.49
CA VAL A 7 -3.35 22.73 7.38
C VAL A 7 -2.58 22.35 6.12
N LYS A 8 -3.04 21.30 5.45
CA LYS A 8 -2.45 20.83 4.19
C LYS A 8 -2.73 21.84 3.08
N SER A 9 -1.76 22.07 2.20
CA SER A 9 -2.02 22.78 0.94
C SER A 9 -2.96 21.97 0.06
N VAL A 10 -3.56 22.61 -0.96
CA VAL A 10 -4.45 21.94 -1.90
C VAL A 10 -3.72 20.77 -2.59
N GLU A 11 -2.47 20.99 -3.02
CA GLU A 11 -1.66 19.97 -3.68
C GLU A 11 -1.37 18.78 -2.75
N GLN A 12 -1.17 19.04 -1.45
CA GLN A 12 -1.02 17.97 -0.46
C GLN A 12 -2.32 17.21 -0.21
N GLN A 13 -3.47 17.89 -0.25
CA GLN A 13 -4.78 17.25 -0.16
C GLN A 13 -5.05 16.38 -1.39
N ASP A 14 -4.75 16.86 -2.59
CA ASP A 14 -4.91 16.12 -3.84
C ASP A 14 -4.04 14.86 -3.88
N LEU A 15 -2.75 15.00 -3.57
CA LEU A 15 -1.84 13.85 -3.44
C LEU A 15 -2.35 12.83 -2.42
N LYS A 16 -2.89 13.29 -1.29
CA LYS A 16 -3.46 12.39 -0.29
C LYS A 16 -4.74 11.71 -0.79
N ALA A 17 -5.62 12.44 -1.47
CA ALA A 17 -6.86 11.90 -2.01
C ALA A 17 -6.59 10.79 -3.02
N ILE A 18 -5.72 11.03 -4.01
CA ILE A 18 -5.35 10.02 -5.02
C ILE A 18 -4.75 8.77 -4.36
N ARG A 19 -3.82 8.95 -3.40
CA ARG A 19 -3.22 7.80 -2.68
C ARG A 19 -4.25 7.02 -1.86
N SER A 20 -5.22 7.71 -1.27
CA SER A 20 -6.29 7.07 -0.49
C SER A 20 -7.22 6.24 -1.39
N VAL A 21 -7.59 6.76 -2.57
CA VAL A 21 -8.38 6.03 -3.56
C VAL A 21 -7.60 4.84 -4.11
N ARG A 22 -6.34 5.04 -4.49
CA ARG A 22 -5.44 3.96 -4.95
C ARG A 22 -5.36 2.82 -3.94
N LYS A 23 -5.20 3.13 -2.65
CA LYS A 23 -5.15 2.13 -1.59
C LYS A 23 -6.46 1.33 -1.49
N ARG A 24 -7.61 2.00 -1.58
CA ARG A 24 -8.92 1.33 -1.62
C ARG A 24 -9.01 0.36 -2.81
N LEU A 25 -8.52 0.76 -3.99
CA LEU A 25 -8.48 -0.13 -5.16
C LEU A 25 -7.56 -1.33 -4.93
N GLU A 26 -6.39 -1.16 -4.29
CA GLU A 26 -5.51 -2.27 -3.93
C GLU A 26 -6.17 -3.27 -2.97
N GLU A 27 -6.91 -2.76 -1.98
CA GLU A 27 -7.69 -3.58 -1.04
C GLU A 27 -8.80 -4.36 -1.78
N ASN A 28 -9.54 -3.69 -2.68
CA ASN A 28 -10.57 -4.31 -3.52
C ASN A 28 -10.00 -5.39 -4.43
N ARG A 29 -8.90 -5.12 -5.15
CA ARG A 29 -8.22 -6.10 -6.01
C ARG A 29 -7.77 -7.32 -5.21
N THR A 30 -7.28 -7.11 -3.98
CA THR A 30 -6.85 -8.21 -3.11
C THR A 30 -8.04 -9.06 -2.67
N ALA A 31 -9.16 -8.44 -2.30
CA ALA A 31 -10.39 -9.15 -1.96
C ALA A 31 -10.92 -9.97 -3.14
N LEU A 32 -10.98 -9.37 -4.33
CA LEU A 32 -11.39 -10.03 -5.57
C LEU A 32 -10.47 -11.22 -5.92
N ALA A 33 -9.15 -11.02 -5.81
CA ALA A 33 -8.18 -12.10 -6.02
C ALA A 33 -8.37 -13.27 -5.04
N ASN A 34 -8.74 -12.99 -3.79
CA ASN A 34 -9.05 -14.02 -2.81
C ASN A 34 -10.37 -14.74 -3.11
N GLN A 35 -11.39 -14.00 -3.57
CA GLN A 35 -12.66 -14.58 -4.00
C GLN A 35 -12.47 -15.53 -5.19
N ILE A 36 -11.72 -15.10 -6.22
CA ILE A 36 -11.35 -15.93 -7.37
C ILE A 36 -10.68 -17.23 -6.90
N ARG A 37 -9.70 -17.14 -6.00
CA ARG A 37 -9.00 -18.32 -5.47
C ARG A 37 -9.93 -19.24 -4.68
N GLY A 38 -10.82 -18.67 -3.86
CA GLY A 38 -11.78 -19.44 -3.08
C GLY A 38 -12.71 -20.25 -3.98
N LEU A 39 -13.33 -19.59 -4.97
CA LEU A 39 -14.24 -20.24 -5.91
C LEU A 39 -13.54 -21.32 -6.76
N ALA A 40 -12.34 -21.05 -7.27
CA ALA A 40 -11.60 -22.02 -8.05
C ALA A 40 -11.17 -23.25 -7.22
N ALA A 41 -10.82 -23.04 -5.94
CA ALA A 41 -10.41 -24.11 -5.05
C ALA A 41 -11.54 -25.10 -4.73
N GLU A 42 -12.81 -24.70 -4.77
CA GLU A 42 -13.96 -25.62 -4.65
C GLU A 42 -13.99 -26.67 -5.76
N TYR A 43 -13.38 -26.38 -6.91
CA TYR A 43 -13.24 -27.28 -8.06
C TYR A 43 -11.84 -27.92 -8.12
N GLY A 44 -11.02 -27.79 -7.07
CA GLY A 44 -9.67 -28.34 -7.03
C GLY A 44 -8.62 -27.57 -7.84
N VAL A 45 -8.97 -26.40 -8.40
CA VAL A 45 -8.03 -25.53 -9.12
C VAL A 45 -7.44 -24.50 -8.17
N VAL A 46 -6.15 -24.65 -7.84
CA VAL A 46 -5.48 -23.81 -6.84
C VAL A 46 -4.44 -22.91 -7.49
N PHE A 47 -4.50 -21.61 -7.17
CA PHE A 47 -3.54 -20.62 -7.67
C PHE A 47 -2.56 -20.15 -6.59
N PRO A 48 -1.34 -19.73 -6.98
CA PRO A 48 -0.41 -19.09 -6.06
C PRO A 48 -0.95 -17.77 -5.47
N LEU A 49 -0.48 -17.41 -4.27
CA LEU A 49 -0.90 -16.20 -3.54
C LEU A 49 -0.49 -14.88 -4.22
N SER A 50 0.48 -14.91 -5.13
CA SER A 50 0.94 -13.72 -5.84
C SER A 50 -0.14 -13.17 -6.78
N ILE A 51 -0.39 -11.87 -6.74
CA ILE A 51 -1.27 -11.15 -7.68
C ILE A 51 -0.78 -11.32 -9.12
N LYS A 52 0.54 -11.23 -9.35
CA LYS A 52 1.16 -11.45 -10.66
C LYS A 52 0.96 -12.89 -11.16
N ALA A 53 1.11 -13.86 -10.25
CA ALA A 53 0.88 -15.26 -10.60
C ALA A 53 -0.59 -15.51 -10.94
N LEU A 54 -1.53 -15.00 -10.14
CA LEU A 54 -2.96 -15.12 -10.45
C LEU A 54 -3.30 -14.52 -11.82
N ARG A 55 -2.81 -13.31 -12.11
CA ARG A 55 -3.02 -12.63 -13.41
C ARG A 55 -2.57 -13.48 -14.60
N SER A 56 -1.47 -14.22 -14.46
CA SER A 56 -0.90 -15.02 -15.55
C SER A 56 -1.49 -16.42 -15.66
N HIS A 57 -1.89 -17.03 -14.54
CA HIS A 57 -2.31 -18.43 -14.49
C HIS A 57 -3.83 -18.61 -14.64
N LEU A 58 -4.63 -17.64 -14.21
CA LEU A 58 -6.09 -17.76 -14.31
C LEU A 58 -6.57 -17.93 -15.75
N PRO A 59 -6.11 -17.15 -16.75
CA PRO A 59 -6.53 -17.35 -18.14
C PRO A 59 -6.21 -18.76 -18.66
N LEU A 60 -5.02 -19.28 -18.33
CA LEU A 60 -4.60 -20.62 -18.72
C LEU A 60 -5.53 -21.70 -18.15
N ALA A 61 -5.95 -21.56 -16.88
CA ALA A 61 -6.90 -22.48 -16.27
C ALA A 61 -8.31 -22.38 -16.89
N LEU A 62 -8.72 -21.20 -17.37
CA LEU A 62 -10.01 -21.02 -18.03
C LEU A 62 -10.04 -21.66 -19.43
N GLU A 63 -8.89 -21.73 -20.11
CA GLU A 63 -8.73 -22.35 -21.43
C GLU A 63 -8.49 -23.88 -21.35
N ASP A 64 -7.94 -24.36 -20.25
CA ASP A 64 -7.68 -25.79 -20.03
C ASP A 64 -9.00 -26.56 -19.84
N ALA A 65 -9.42 -27.29 -20.87
CA ALA A 65 -10.64 -28.09 -20.86
C ALA A 65 -10.56 -29.36 -19.98
N GLU A 66 -9.36 -29.78 -19.58
CA GLU A 66 -9.15 -31.01 -18.82
C GLU A 66 -9.37 -30.81 -17.30
N ASN A 67 -9.36 -29.56 -16.82
CA ASN A 67 -9.64 -29.30 -15.41
C ASN A 67 -11.14 -29.32 -15.07
N ALA A 68 -11.41 -29.47 -13.77
CA ALA A 68 -12.75 -29.72 -13.24
C ALA A 68 -13.69 -28.50 -13.26
N LEU A 69 -13.29 -27.33 -13.77
CA LEU A 69 -14.16 -26.15 -13.79
C LEU A 69 -15.36 -26.36 -14.71
N SER A 70 -16.56 -26.23 -14.14
CA SER A 70 -17.81 -26.25 -14.91
C SER A 70 -17.90 -25.04 -15.87
N PRO A 71 -18.68 -25.13 -16.95
CA PRO A 71 -18.88 -23.99 -17.86
C PRO A 71 -19.41 -22.73 -17.16
N VAL A 72 -20.28 -22.91 -16.15
CA VAL A 72 -20.81 -21.80 -15.34
C VAL A 72 -19.70 -21.14 -14.53
N MET A 73 -18.84 -21.93 -13.88
CA MET A 73 -17.74 -21.40 -13.08
C MET A 73 -16.69 -20.72 -13.97
N ARG A 74 -16.40 -21.26 -15.15
CA ARG A 74 -15.49 -20.62 -16.11
C ARG A 74 -15.98 -19.23 -16.51
N ASN A 75 -17.26 -19.10 -16.85
CA ASN A 75 -17.86 -17.80 -17.17
C ASN A 75 -17.82 -16.83 -15.99
N LEU A 76 -18.11 -17.30 -14.77
CA LEU A 76 -18.05 -16.47 -13.57
C LEU A 76 -16.63 -15.97 -13.29
N LEU A 77 -15.65 -16.87 -13.31
CA LEU A 77 -14.24 -16.54 -13.10
C LEU A 77 -13.70 -15.63 -14.21
N GLN A 78 -14.17 -15.77 -15.45
CA GLN A 78 -13.83 -14.86 -16.54
C GLN A 78 -14.33 -13.44 -16.26
N THR A 79 -15.57 -13.28 -15.78
CA THR A 79 -16.09 -11.97 -15.37
C THR A 79 -15.25 -11.36 -14.24
N LEU A 80 -14.96 -12.13 -13.18
CA LEU A 80 -14.13 -11.65 -12.08
C LEU A 80 -12.69 -11.34 -12.53
N TYR A 81 -12.17 -12.05 -13.53
CA TYR A 81 -10.86 -11.78 -14.11
C TYR A 81 -10.84 -10.44 -14.85
N CYS A 82 -11.87 -10.12 -15.64
CA CYS A 82 -12.01 -8.82 -16.28
C CYS A 82 -12.00 -7.69 -15.24
N ASP A 83 -12.81 -7.81 -14.18
CA ASP A 83 -12.82 -6.83 -13.08
C ASP A 83 -11.45 -6.69 -12.41
N PHE A 84 -10.76 -7.81 -12.19
CA PHE A 84 -9.43 -7.85 -11.61
C PHE A 84 -8.38 -7.14 -12.48
N VAL A 85 -8.46 -7.30 -13.80
CA VAL A 85 -7.59 -6.61 -14.76
C VAL A 85 -7.88 -5.11 -14.75
N SER A 86 -9.15 -4.70 -14.85
CA SER A 86 -9.55 -3.29 -14.80
C SER A 86 -9.08 -2.60 -13.52
N LEU A 87 -9.29 -3.22 -12.36
CA LEU A 87 -8.77 -2.69 -11.09
C LEU A 87 -7.24 -2.56 -11.08
N SER A 88 -6.53 -3.48 -11.74
CA SER A 88 -5.07 -3.39 -11.82
C SER A 88 -4.63 -2.20 -12.68
N GLU A 89 -5.32 -1.94 -13.78
CA GLU A 89 -5.05 -0.81 -14.68
C GLU A 89 -5.36 0.52 -13.99
N GLU A 90 -6.51 0.64 -13.31
CA GLU A 90 -6.85 1.83 -12.51
C GLU A 90 -5.81 2.12 -11.41
N ILE A 91 -5.27 1.08 -10.75
CA ILE A 91 -4.20 1.24 -9.75
C ILE A 91 -2.93 1.80 -10.40
N ASP A 92 -2.60 1.33 -11.60
CA ASP A 92 -1.41 1.78 -12.33
C ASP A 92 -1.58 3.23 -12.81
N GLU A 93 -2.76 3.61 -13.32
CA GLU A 93 -3.10 4.99 -13.68
C GLU A 93 -3.02 5.94 -12.49
N MET A 94 -3.56 5.54 -11.33
CA MET A 94 -3.48 6.33 -10.11
C MET A 94 -2.03 6.44 -9.60
N THR A 95 -1.23 5.38 -9.78
CA THR A 95 0.21 5.39 -9.46
C THR A 95 0.96 6.39 -10.33
N GLN A 96 0.67 6.43 -11.64
CA GLN A 96 1.26 7.40 -12.57
C GLN A 96 0.83 8.82 -12.20
N SER A 97 -0.46 9.03 -11.97
CA SER A 97 -1.03 10.34 -11.60
C SER A 97 -0.39 10.92 -10.32
N VAL A 98 -0.27 10.10 -9.27
CA VAL A 98 0.43 10.49 -8.04
C VAL A 98 1.90 10.79 -8.28
N THR A 99 2.55 10.00 -9.13
CA THR A 99 3.98 10.19 -9.43
C THR A 99 4.18 11.51 -10.14
N MET A 100 3.43 11.79 -11.21
CA MET A 100 3.50 13.03 -11.97
C MET A 100 3.20 14.26 -11.10
N LEU A 101 2.13 14.21 -10.29
CA LEU A 101 1.80 15.33 -9.41
C LEU A 101 2.90 15.54 -8.34
N SER A 102 3.45 14.45 -7.80
CA SER A 102 4.51 14.56 -6.79
C SER A 102 5.83 15.11 -7.34
N GLN A 103 6.14 14.88 -8.63
CA GLN A 103 7.33 15.41 -9.31
C GLN A 103 7.32 16.94 -9.44
N GLN A 104 6.14 17.57 -9.38
CA GLN A 104 6.02 19.03 -9.36
C GLN A 104 6.55 19.65 -8.05
N ASN A 105 6.72 18.83 -7.00
CA ASN A 105 7.29 19.31 -5.76
C ASN A 105 8.82 19.41 -5.85
N PRO A 106 9.45 20.56 -5.51
CA PRO A 106 10.89 20.73 -5.63
C PRO A 106 11.71 19.80 -4.72
N LYS A 107 11.09 19.20 -3.70
CA LYS A 107 11.74 18.22 -2.80
C LYS A 107 11.65 16.78 -3.30
N TYR A 108 10.93 16.52 -4.39
CA TYR A 108 10.66 15.16 -4.87
C TYR A 108 11.94 14.36 -5.10
N GLU A 109 12.86 14.87 -5.92
CA GLU A 109 14.10 14.18 -6.26
C GLU A 109 14.98 13.93 -5.03
N ALA A 110 15.10 14.92 -4.14
CA ALA A 110 15.86 14.77 -2.91
C ALA A 110 15.30 13.65 -2.00
N ILE A 111 13.97 13.52 -1.90
CA ILE A 111 13.32 12.46 -1.11
C ILE A 111 13.39 11.11 -1.85
N ARG A 112 13.19 11.09 -3.17
CA ARG A 112 13.21 9.89 -4.02
C ARG A 112 14.57 9.19 -4.03
N ASN A 113 15.66 9.96 -3.88
CA ASN A 113 17.03 9.44 -3.83
C ASN A 113 17.38 8.73 -2.51
N ILE A 114 16.53 8.82 -1.48
CA ILE A 114 16.73 8.07 -0.24
C ILE A 114 16.55 6.57 -0.53
N PRO A 115 17.49 5.69 -0.14
CA PRO A 115 17.34 4.26 -0.33
C PRO A 115 16.00 3.74 0.23
N GLY A 116 15.25 3.03 -0.62
CA GLY A 116 13.94 2.48 -0.28
C GLY A 116 12.75 3.43 -0.50
N PHE A 117 12.99 4.69 -0.86
CA PHE A 117 11.92 5.66 -1.13
C PHE A 117 11.45 5.58 -2.58
N GLY A 118 10.48 4.71 -2.85
CA GLY A 118 9.76 4.65 -4.15
C GLY A 118 8.77 5.81 -4.36
N PRO A 119 8.19 5.97 -5.57
CA PRO A 119 7.29 7.09 -5.89
C PRO A 119 6.12 7.27 -4.91
N ILE A 120 5.49 6.16 -4.51
CA ILE A 120 4.36 6.19 -3.55
C ILE A 120 4.81 6.64 -2.16
N LEU A 121 5.96 6.18 -1.67
CA LEU A 121 6.50 6.58 -0.36
C LEU A 121 7.03 8.03 -0.38
N THR A 122 7.53 8.49 -1.52
CA THR A 122 7.87 9.90 -1.70
C THR A 122 6.63 10.79 -1.66
N ALA A 123 5.57 10.44 -2.40
CA ALA A 123 4.32 11.20 -2.46
C ALA A 123 3.55 11.20 -1.10
N ALA A 124 3.32 10.02 -0.52
CA ALA A 124 3.82 9.72 0.81
C ALA A 124 4.12 10.87 1.76
N LEU A 125 5.43 11.04 1.89
CA LEU A 125 6.08 11.98 2.76
C LEU A 125 5.71 13.42 2.41
N ILE A 126 5.70 13.79 1.12
CA ILE A 126 5.40 15.15 0.65
C ILE A 126 4.02 15.62 1.15
N SER A 127 3.01 14.77 0.99
CA SER A 127 1.62 15.13 1.32
C SER A 127 1.28 15.04 2.80
N GLU A 128 1.95 14.18 3.57
CA GLU A 128 1.68 14.06 5.02
C GLU A 128 2.58 14.91 5.90
N VAL A 129 3.83 15.16 5.48
CA VAL A 129 4.84 15.86 6.29
C VAL A 129 5.06 17.30 5.81
N GLY A 130 4.96 17.54 4.50
CA GLY A 130 5.24 18.86 3.93
C GLY A 130 6.65 19.36 4.23
N ALA A 131 6.75 20.53 4.87
CA ALA A 131 8.04 21.12 5.21
C ALA A 131 8.79 20.40 6.33
N GLY A 132 8.10 19.66 7.19
CA GLY A 132 8.71 18.95 8.33
C GLY A 132 8.97 19.82 9.57
N ASN A 133 8.67 21.13 9.49
CA ASN A 133 8.91 22.12 10.56
C ASN A 133 8.15 21.82 11.87
N GLN A 134 7.16 20.93 11.82
CA GLN A 134 6.42 20.44 12.98
C GLN A 134 7.22 19.49 13.89
N PHE A 135 8.42 19.07 13.47
CA PHE A 135 9.29 18.17 14.23
C PHE A 135 10.61 18.88 14.58
N GLN A 136 11.01 18.82 15.85
CA GLN A 136 12.30 19.36 16.30
C GLN A 136 13.48 18.49 15.86
N ASN A 137 13.24 17.18 15.65
CA ASN A 137 14.26 16.23 15.23
C ASN A 137 13.63 14.94 14.66
N GLY A 138 14.47 14.08 14.08
CA GLY A 138 14.06 12.81 13.50
C GLY A 138 13.44 11.80 14.50
N ARG A 139 13.75 11.90 15.80
CA ARG A 139 13.12 11.03 16.82
C ARG A 139 11.64 11.37 17.01
N GLN A 140 11.30 12.66 17.01
CA GLN A 140 9.90 13.11 17.05
C GLN A 140 9.15 12.68 15.80
N PHE A 141 9.76 12.82 14.62
CA PHE A 141 9.18 12.31 13.36
C PHE A 141 8.93 10.80 13.42
N SER A 142 9.90 10.03 13.90
CA SER A 142 9.78 8.58 14.06
C SER A 142 8.66 8.18 15.02
N ALA A 143 8.51 8.91 16.13
CA ALA A 143 7.42 8.72 17.09
C ALA A 143 6.06 9.03 16.47
N TRP A 144 5.96 10.11 15.70
CA TRP A 144 4.74 10.51 14.99
C TRP A 144 4.31 9.51 13.91
N CYS A 145 5.26 8.89 13.22
CA CYS A 145 4.99 7.76 12.32
C CYS A 145 4.61 6.47 13.08
N GLY A 146 4.81 6.41 14.39
CA GLY A 146 4.62 5.20 15.19
C GLY A 146 5.68 4.12 14.93
N LEU A 147 6.89 4.54 14.57
CA LEU A 147 8.07 3.69 14.39
C LEU A 147 8.84 3.44 15.70
N VAL A 148 8.38 4.00 16.80
CA VAL A 148 8.97 3.81 18.13
C VAL A 148 8.26 2.70 18.90
N PRO A 149 8.98 1.92 19.73
CA PRO A 149 8.36 0.93 20.61
C PRO A 149 7.46 1.59 21.65
N LYS A 150 6.43 0.88 22.12
CA LYS A 150 5.69 1.25 23.32
C LYS A 150 6.62 1.18 24.52
N GLN A 151 6.53 2.17 25.40
CA GLN A 151 7.25 2.14 26.67
C GLN A 151 6.23 2.01 27.80
N ASN A 152 6.37 0.94 28.59
CA ASN A 152 5.65 0.75 29.84
C ASN A 152 6.66 0.86 30.98
N SER A 153 6.49 1.85 31.86
CA SER A 153 7.41 2.07 32.98
C SER A 153 6.63 2.01 34.29
N THR A 154 6.98 1.09 35.18
CA THR A 154 6.41 0.99 36.54
C THR A 154 7.54 0.77 37.55
N GLY A 155 7.45 1.43 38.72
CA GLY A 155 8.41 1.24 39.82
C GLY A 155 9.89 1.43 39.45
N GLY A 156 10.21 2.34 38.51
CA GLY A 156 11.58 2.58 38.05
C GLY A 156 12.13 1.58 37.01
N LYS A 157 11.36 0.56 36.62
CA LYS A 157 11.73 -0.37 35.52
C LYS A 157 11.09 0.06 34.22
N SER A 158 11.90 0.36 33.21
CA SER A 158 11.44 0.62 31.84
C SER A 158 11.40 -0.68 31.03
N SER A 159 10.24 -1.01 30.47
CA SER A 159 10.08 -2.10 29.50
C SER A 159 9.67 -1.56 28.14
N LEU A 160 10.36 -2.01 27.09
CA LEU A 160 10.04 -1.71 25.69
C LEU A 160 9.21 -2.85 25.10
N GLY A 161 8.04 -2.52 24.56
CA GLY A 161 7.12 -3.45 23.91
C GLY A 161 7.15 -3.38 22.39
N SER A 162 6.07 -3.86 21.76
CA SER A 162 5.86 -3.74 20.31
C SER A 162 5.74 -2.28 19.86
N LEU A 163 5.83 -2.04 18.54
CA LEU A 163 5.64 -0.71 17.94
C LEU A 163 4.35 -0.04 18.43
N SER A 164 4.41 1.28 18.64
CA SER A 164 3.32 2.02 19.29
C SER A 164 1.98 1.95 18.57
N LYS A 165 1.94 1.59 17.28
CA LYS A 165 0.76 1.57 16.37
C LYS A 165 -0.01 2.89 16.28
N ASN A 166 0.21 3.83 17.20
CA ASN A 166 -0.23 5.22 17.20
C ASN A 166 0.45 5.97 16.05
N GLY A 167 -0.22 6.96 15.46
CA GLY A 167 0.30 7.73 14.33
C GLY A 167 -0.18 7.26 12.95
N ASN A 168 0.44 7.77 11.89
CA ASN A 168 0.01 7.53 10.51
C ASN A 168 0.31 6.08 10.08
N ARG A 169 -0.74 5.24 10.03
CA ARG A 169 -0.64 3.81 9.67
C ARG A 169 -0.12 3.57 8.26
N GLU A 170 -0.53 4.39 7.30
CA GLU A 170 -0.12 4.25 5.90
C GLU A 170 1.35 4.59 5.73
N LEU A 171 1.78 5.75 6.25
CA LEU A 171 3.19 6.17 6.17
C LEU A 171 4.11 5.18 6.87
N ARG A 172 3.70 4.66 8.05
CA ARG A 172 4.43 3.59 8.74
C ARG A 172 4.61 2.35 7.89
N ALA A 173 3.53 1.88 7.25
CA ALA A 173 3.59 0.69 6.40
C ALA A 173 4.55 0.93 5.22
N LEU A 174 4.43 2.07 4.54
CA LEU A 174 5.29 2.43 3.41
C LEU A 174 6.76 2.53 3.83
N LEU A 175 7.08 3.16 4.97
CA LEU A 175 8.45 3.25 5.50
C LEU A 175 9.04 1.87 5.80
N ILE A 176 8.27 0.96 6.41
CA ILE A 176 8.69 -0.43 6.66
C ILE A 176 8.93 -1.17 5.35
N HIS A 177 8.06 -1.00 4.35
CA HIS A 177 8.22 -1.62 3.04
C HIS A 177 9.44 -1.08 2.29
N GLY A 178 9.69 0.23 2.35
CA GLY A 178 10.89 0.85 1.79
C GLY A 178 12.16 0.29 2.41
N ALA A 179 12.23 0.22 3.74
CA ALA A 179 13.37 -0.38 4.45
C ALA A 179 13.60 -1.85 4.05
N ARG A 180 12.53 -2.66 3.97
CA ARG A 180 12.61 -4.06 3.55
C ARG A 180 13.10 -4.24 2.11
N ALA A 181 12.85 -3.28 1.22
CA ALA A 181 13.32 -3.33 -0.16
C ALA A 181 14.83 -3.08 -0.27
N VAL A 182 15.45 -2.41 0.71
CA VAL A 182 16.89 -2.11 0.74
C VAL A 182 17.69 -3.22 1.43
N VAL A 183 17.14 -3.82 2.48
CA VAL A 183 17.84 -4.83 3.31
C VAL A 183 17.77 -6.24 2.68
N ARG A 184 17.12 -6.38 1.52
CA ARG A 184 16.93 -7.66 0.84
C ARG A 184 18.13 -8.08 0.01
#